data_AF-A0A1F3YAC5-F1
#
_entry.id   AF-A0A1F3YAC5-F1
#
_cell.length_a   1.000
_cell.length_b   1.000
_cell.length_c   1.000
_cell.angle_alpha   90.00
_cell.angle_beta   90.00
_cell.angle_gamma   90.00
#
_symmetry.space_group_name_H-M   'P 1'
#
loop_
_entity.id
_entity.type
_entity.pdbx_description
1 polymer ?
#
loop_
_entity_poly.entity_id
_entity_poly.type
_entity_poly.pdbx_seq_one_letter_code
_entity_poly.pdbx_strand_id
1 'polypeptide(L)'
;MPHRFGKPGNDAQGNERVIDFNEVRAQRLDEKRRKTERIFFKHLLSVYSVLGNSEMCPIELVDISEHGCSFQVPYDPARPWPKDLNEVPLRLYFSQDTYLEIHVKIQNSRPAIERNTSFMRYGCSIDQTTGSYNAYQQFVRFLELYSEHSHKDLGDVTVFYL
;
A
#
# COMPACT_ATOMS: atom_id res chain seq x y z
N MET A 1 -20.48 61.16 -45.71
CA MET A 1 -19.34 60.32 -45.26
C MET A 1 -19.90 59.18 -44.43
N PRO A 2 -19.91 57.93 -44.92
CA PRO A 2 -20.52 56.80 -44.22
C PRO A 2 -19.50 55.92 -43.48
N HIS A 3 -20.02 55.26 -42.45
CA HIS A 3 -19.40 54.28 -41.57
C HIS A 3 -18.41 53.31 -42.22
N ARG A 4 -17.29 53.06 -41.53
CA ARG A 4 -16.44 51.88 -41.76
C ARG A 4 -16.60 50.89 -40.61
N PHE A 5 -17.05 49.71 -40.99
CA PHE A 5 -17.24 48.51 -40.20
C PHE A 5 -15.97 48.06 -39.47
N GLY A 6 -16.10 47.69 -38.20
CA GLY A 6 -15.17 46.81 -37.50
C GLY A 6 -15.86 45.49 -37.17
N LYS A 7 -15.25 44.36 -37.55
CA LYS A 7 -15.58 42.97 -37.15
C LYS A 7 -14.49 42.03 -37.71
N PRO A 8 -14.39 40.76 -37.24
CA PRO A 8 -14.31 40.17 -35.88
C PRO A 8 -12.91 39.49 -35.70
N GLY A 9 -12.40 39.04 -34.55
CA GLY A 9 -12.82 37.91 -33.69
C GLY A 9 -11.78 36.75 -33.75
N ASN A 10 -11.40 36.23 -32.57
CA ASN A 10 -10.70 34.96 -32.25
C ASN A 10 -9.26 34.76 -32.79
N ASP A 11 -8.26 34.33 -32.01
CA ASP A 11 -8.25 33.09 -31.21
C ASP A 11 -7.61 33.28 -29.82
N ALA A 12 -8.44 33.23 -28.77
CA ALA A 12 -7.96 32.79 -27.46
C ALA A 12 -7.97 31.27 -27.47
N GLN A 13 -6.81 30.65 -27.64
CA GLN A 13 -6.60 29.22 -27.38
C GLN A 13 -6.84 28.95 -25.89
N GLY A 14 -8.10 28.71 -25.55
CA GLY A 14 -8.49 28.06 -24.32
C GLY A 14 -7.95 26.65 -24.35
N ASN A 15 -6.84 26.44 -23.65
CA ASN A 15 -6.27 25.12 -23.43
C ASN A 15 -7.19 24.37 -22.46
N GLU A 16 -8.33 23.88 -22.96
CA GLU A 16 -9.21 22.98 -22.23
C GLU A 16 -8.43 21.69 -21.96
N ARG A 17 -7.84 21.61 -20.77
CA ARG A 17 -7.34 20.36 -20.22
C ARG A 17 -8.56 19.46 -20.03
N VAL A 18 -8.80 18.59 -21.00
CA VAL A 18 -9.76 17.50 -20.87
C VAL A 18 -9.28 16.62 -19.72
N ILE A 19 -9.92 16.76 -18.56
CA ILE A 19 -9.66 15.90 -17.41
C ILE A 19 -10.47 14.63 -17.63
N ASP A 20 -9.78 13.50 -17.82
CA ASP A 20 -10.46 12.20 -17.86
C ASP A 20 -10.96 11.85 -16.45
N PHE A 21 -12.27 12.01 -16.25
CA PHE A 21 -12.93 11.72 -14.98
C PHE A 21 -12.80 10.25 -14.56
N ASN A 22 -12.56 9.33 -15.49
CA ASN A 22 -12.32 7.92 -15.17
C ASN A 22 -10.93 7.73 -14.57
N GLU A 23 -9.92 8.39 -15.12
CA GLU A 23 -8.54 8.32 -14.63
C GLU A 23 -8.43 8.93 -13.22
N VAL A 24 -9.05 10.09 -13.00
CA VAL A 24 -9.07 10.75 -11.68
C VAL A 24 -9.79 9.89 -10.63
N ARG A 25 -10.86 9.18 -11.03
CA ARG A 25 -11.59 8.28 -10.13
C ARG A 25 -10.74 7.06 -9.77
N ALA A 26 -10.05 6.46 -10.74
CA ALA A 26 -9.15 5.34 -10.51
C ALA A 26 -8.00 5.70 -9.55
N GLN A 27 -7.36 6.86 -9.77
CA GLN A 27 -6.29 7.36 -8.89
C GLN A 27 -6.78 7.57 -7.45
N ARG A 28 -7.96 8.18 -7.27
CA ARG A 28 -8.55 8.37 -5.93
C ARG A 28 -8.88 7.05 -5.23
N LEU A 29 -9.34 6.05 -5.98
CA LEU A 29 -9.63 4.73 -5.44
C LEU A 29 -8.35 4.02 -4.98
N ASP A 30 -7.30 4.07 -5.80
CA ASP A 30 -6.00 3.51 -5.48
C ASP A 30 -5.34 4.18 -4.27
N GLU A 31 -5.42 5.51 -4.16
CA GLU A 31 -4.94 6.24 -2.99
C GLU A 31 -5.71 5.85 -1.73
N LYS A 32 -7.04 5.70 -1.82
CA LYS A 32 -7.87 5.24 -0.71
C LYS A 32 -7.48 3.83 -0.29
N ARG A 33 -7.28 2.92 -1.25
CA ARG A 33 -6.84 1.54 -1.03
C ARG A 33 -5.53 1.46 -0.26
N ARG A 34 -4.47 2.08 -0.79
CA ARG A 34 -3.15 2.11 -0.17
C ARG A 34 -3.18 2.71 1.24
N LYS A 35 -4.00 3.74 1.45
CA LYS A 35 -4.15 4.36 2.77
C LYS A 35 -4.80 3.39 3.76
N THR A 36 -5.85 2.70 3.35
CA THR A 36 -6.56 1.71 4.18
C THR A 36 -5.66 0.53 4.53
N GLU A 37 -4.99 -0.05 3.54
CA GLU A 37 -4.01 -1.14 3.73
C GLU A 37 -2.93 -0.76 4.73
N ARG A 38 -2.31 0.42 4.56
CA ARG A 38 -1.26 0.91 5.46
C ARG A 38 -1.76 1.10 6.90
N ILE A 39 -2.99 1.60 7.10
CA ILE A 39 -3.59 1.74 8.43
C ILE A 39 -3.87 0.35 9.02
N PHE A 40 -4.42 -0.55 8.22
CA PHE A 40 -4.75 -1.90 8.65
C PHE A 40 -3.50 -2.67 9.10
N PHE A 41 -2.42 -2.66 8.31
CA PHE A 41 -1.18 -3.34 8.71
C PHE A 41 -0.54 -2.70 9.93
N LYS A 42 -0.52 -1.36 10.00
CA LYS A 42 0.09 -0.68 11.13
C LYS A 42 -0.64 -0.94 12.46
N HIS A 43 -1.95 -1.12 12.43
CA HIS A 43 -2.77 -1.18 13.65
C HIS A 43 -3.28 -2.57 14.01
N LEU A 44 -3.45 -3.46 13.04
CA LEU A 44 -4.11 -4.75 13.26
C LEU A 44 -3.18 -5.95 13.12
N LEU A 45 -2.07 -5.83 12.39
CA LEU A 45 -1.21 -6.96 12.06
C LEU A 45 0.22 -6.75 12.56
N SER A 46 0.67 -7.65 13.41
CA SER A 46 2.10 -7.81 13.67
C SER A 46 2.67 -8.77 12.64
N VAL A 47 3.71 -8.35 11.92
CA VAL A 47 4.34 -9.15 10.88
C VAL A 47 5.78 -9.42 11.25
N TYR A 48 6.17 -10.69 11.16
CA TYR A 48 7.52 -11.14 11.41
C TYR A 48 8.04 -11.95 10.23
N SER A 49 9.32 -11.80 9.94
CA SER A 49 10.05 -12.68 9.03
C SER A 49 10.85 -13.70 9.84
N VAL A 50 10.89 -14.95 9.39
CA VAL A 50 11.84 -15.93 9.95
C VAL A 50 13.13 -15.87 9.12
N LEU A 51 14.24 -15.52 9.75
CA LEU A 51 15.57 -15.59 9.15
C LEU A 51 16.16 -16.99 9.37
N GLY A 52 17.03 -17.47 8.48
CA GLY A 52 17.49 -18.87 8.40
C GLY A 52 17.98 -19.54 9.70
N ASN A 53 18.37 -18.77 10.72
CA ASN A 53 18.72 -19.28 12.05
C ASN A 53 17.53 -19.36 13.02
N SER A 54 16.29 -19.34 12.52
CA SER A 54 15.05 -19.22 13.30
C SER A 54 14.91 -17.91 14.09
N GLU A 55 15.72 -16.89 13.77
CA GLU A 55 15.59 -15.56 14.37
C GLU A 55 14.38 -14.84 13.75
N MET A 56 13.44 -14.44 14.60
CA MET A 56 12.26 -13.67 14.19
C MET A 56 12.65 -12.20 14.08
N CYS A 57 12.58 -11.65 12.87
CA CYS A 57 12.81 -10.24 12.61
C CYS A 57 11.46 -9.52 12.47
N PRO A 58 11.15 -8.51 13.30
CA PRO A 58 9.96 -7.70 13.11
C PRO A 58 10.09 -6.90 11.81
N ILE A 59 9.05 -6.96 10.98
CA ILE A 59 9.01 -6.24 9.70
C ILE A 59 7.73 -5.42 9.61
N GLU A 60 7.74 -4.38 8.78
CA GLU A 60 6.55 -3.61 8.46
C GLU A 60 6.07 -3.94 7.06
N LEU A 61 4.84 -4.43 6.93
CA LEU A 61 4.21 -4.63 5.64
C LEU A 61 3.77 -3.26 5.09
N VAL A 62 4.21 -2.95 3.88
CA VAL A 62 3.99 -1.67 3.20
C VAL A 62 2.83 -1.75 2.23
N ASP A 63 2.76 -2.84 1.46
CA ASP A 63 1.82 -3.06 0.37
C ASP A 63 1.58 -4.56 0.17
N ILE A 64 0.38 -4.93 -0.27
CA ILE A 64 0.03 -6.30 -0.63
C ILE A 64 -0.79 -6.34 -1.91
N SER A 65 -0.71 -7.46 -2.59
CA SER A 65 -1.52 -7.82 -3.74
C SER A 65 -1.62 -9.34 -3.83
N GLU A 66 -2.46 -9.85 -4.72
CA GLU A 66 -2.61 -11.30 -4.90
C GLU A 66 -1.32 -12.00 -5.31
N HIS A 67 -0.38 -11.29 -5.94
CA HIS A 67 0.84 -11.88 -6.51
C HIS A 67 2.14 -11.39 -5.88
N GLY A 68 2.08 -10.34 -5.06
CA GLY A 68 3.26 -9.72 -4.49
C GLY A 68 2.95 -8.94 -3.22
N CYS A 69 4.00 -8.63 -2.48
CA CYS A 69 3.93 -7.76 -1.32
C CYS A 69 5.20 -6.93 -1.22
N SER A 70 5.16 -5.90 -0.40
CA SER A 70 6.31 -5.08 -0.06
C SER A 70 6.42 -4.98 1.44
N PHE A 71 7.61 -5.22 1.99
CA PHE A 71 7.87 -5.01 3.40
C PHE A 71 9.12 -4.15 3.60
N GLN A 72 9.27 -3.60 4.80
CA GLN A 72 10.44 -2.84 5.16
C GLN A 72 10.94 -3.22 6.55
N VAL A 73 12.25 -3.11 6.73
CA VAL A 73 12.94 -3.27 8.02
C VAL A 73 13.72 -1.99 8.32
N PRO A 74 13.74 -1.55 9.59
CA PRO A 74 14.62 -0.45 10.00
C PRO A 74 16.06 -0.73 9.57
N TYR A 75 16.72 0.27 9.00
CA TYR A 75 18.11 0.14 8.60
C TYR A 75 19.00 0.11 9.85
N ASP A 76 19.64 -1.03 10.10
CA ASP A 76 20.64 -1.19 11.16
C ASP A 76 21.96 -1.68 10.53
N PRO A 77 23.04 -0.86 10.55
CA PRO A 77 24.34 -1.28 10.03
C PRO A 77 24.97 -2.42 10.84
N ALA A 78 24.59 -2.62 12.10
CA ALA A 78 25.08 -3.72 12.93
C ALA A 78 24.35 -5.04 12.65
N ARG A 79 23.14 -4.99 12.09
CA ARG A 79 22.31 -6.16 11.75
C ARG A 79 21.70 -6.00 10.35
N PRO A 80 22.54 -6.02 9.29
CA PRO A 80 22.02 -5.94 7.94
C PRO A 80 21.19 -7.18 7.61
N TRP A 81 20.16 -7.00 6.78
CA TRP A 81 19.43 -8.13 6.23
C TRP A 81 20.38 -9.07 5.46
N PRO A 82 20.25 -10.40 5.61
CA PRO A 82 21.12 -11.34 4.93
C PRO A 82 21.02 -11.20 3.40
N LYS A 83 22.15 -11.00 2.71
CA LYS A 83 22.18 -10.80 1.25
C LYS A 83 21.78 -12.04 0.45
N ASP A 84 22.00 -13.23 1.02
CA ASP A 84 21.75 -14.50 0.34
C ASP A 84 20.32 -15.03 0.57
N LEU A 85 19.53 -14.33 1.40
CA LEU A 85 18.17 -14.74 1.73
C LEU A 85 17.17 -14.13 0.75
N ASN A 86 16.97 -14.83 -0.37
CA ASN A 86 16.01 -14.43 -1.40
C ASN A 86 14.62 -15.00 -1.18
N GLU A 87 14.50 -16.15 -0.51
CA GLU A 87 13.23 -16.77 -0.16
C GLU A 87 13.03 -16.63 1.34
N VAL A 88 11.92 -16.00 1.70
CA VAL A 88 11.67 -15.53 3.05
C VAL A 88 10.26 -15.97 3.47
N PRO A 89 10.14 -16.80 4.52
CA PRO A 89 8.84 -17.04 5.15
C PRO A 89 8.43 -15.84 5.99
N LEU A 90 7.24 -15.30 5.72
CA LEU A 90 6.60 -14.25 6.50
C LEU A 90 5.46 -14.84 7.32
N ARG A 91 5.37 -14.43 8.58
CA ARG A 91 4.30 -14.82 9.50
C ARG A 91 3.42 -13.61 9.78
N LEU A 92 2.19 -13.69 9.32
CA LEU A 92 1.14 -12.69 9.54
C LEU A 92 0.33 -13.08 10.78
N TYR A 93 0.51 -12.38 11.89
CA TYR A 93 -0.18 -12.67 13.14
C TYR A 93 -1.51 -11.93 13.22
N PHE A 94 -2.62 -12.69 13.17
CA PHE A 94 -3.98 -12.18 13.34
C PHE A 94 -4.50 -12.33 14.78
N SER A 95 -3.81 -13.13 15.60
CA SER A 95 -4.05 -13.28 17.03
C SER A 95 -2.71 -13.41 17.76
N GLN A 96 -2.73 -13.48 19.10
CA GLN A 96 -1.50 -13.58 19.90
C GLN A 96 -0.75 -14.89 19.65
N ASP A 97 -1.47 -15.99 19.40
CA ASP A 97 -0.88 -17.34 19.37
C ASP A 97 -0.92 -18.00 17.98
N THR A 98 -1.55 -17.37 16.98
CA THR A 98 -1.72 -17.97 15.65
C THR A 98 -1.26 -17.01 14.54
N TYR A 99 -0.56 -17.57 13.55
CA TYR A 99 -0.12 -16.83 12.37
C TYR A 99 -0.48 -17.56 11.06
N LEU A 100 -0.63 -16.79 9.99
CA LEU A 100 -0.63 -17.28 8.62
C LEU A 100 0.79 -17.15 8.06
N GLU A 101 1.41 -18.26 7.68
CA GLU A 101 2.72 -18.26 7.03
C GLU A 101 2.56 -18.14 5.51
N ILE A 102 3.27 -17.19 4.90
CA ILE A 102 3.38 -17.04 3.45
C ILE A 102 4.84 -17.06 3.05
N HIS A 103 5.16 -17.67 1.92
CA HIS A 103 6.53 -17.71 1.41
C HIS A 103 6.67 -16.66 0.31
N VAL A 104 7.67 -15.80 0.45
CA VAL A 104 7.89 -14.70 -0.49
C VAL A 104 9.29 -14.76 -1.06
N LYS A 105 9.43 -14.33 -2.30
CA LYS A 105 10.71 -14.19 -2.98
C LYS A 105 11.03 -12.73 -3.20
N ILE A 106 12.16 -12.27 -2.66
CA ILE A 106 12.66 -10.91 -2.84
C ILE A 106 13.04 -10.72 -4.32
N GLN A 107 12.46 -9.70 -4.94
CA GLN A 107 12.70 -9.31 -6.33
C GLN A 107 13.58 -8.07 -6.43
N ASN A 108 13.45 -7.15 -5.48
CA ASN A 108 14.27 -5.95 -5.40
C ASN A 108 14.36 -5.45 -3.96
N SER A 109 15.38 -4.64 -3.70
CA SER A 109 15.57 -3.93 -2.44
C SER A 109 15.97 -2.48 -2.70
N ARG A 110 15.47 -1.53 -1.91
CA ARG A 110 15.86 -0.12 -1.99
C ARG A 110 15.86 0.57 -0.62
N PRO A 111 16.77 1.52 -0.38
CA PRO A 111 16.66 2.40 0.77
C PRO A 111 15.36 3.20 0.72
N ALA A 112 14.71 3.40 1.86
CA ALA A 112 13.53 4.23 2.02
C ALA A 112 13.67 5.09 3.29
N ILE A 113 13.10 6.29 3.28
CA ILE A 113 13.04 7.15 4.47
C ILE A 113 11.59 7.44 4.76
N GLU A 114 11.14 7.12 5.96
CA GLU A 114 9.80 7.45 6.44
C GLU A 114 9.90 8.07 7.83
N ARG A 115 9.28 9.25 8.02
CA ARG A 115 9.23 9.96 9.32
C ARG A 115 10.60 10.13 9.99
N ASN A 116 11.62 10.44 9.19
CA ASN A 116 13.00 10.62 9.65
C ASN A 116 13.71 9.33 10.12
N THR A 117 13.14 8.17 9.82
CA THR A 117 13.77 6.86 10.05
C THR A 117 14.15 6.23 8.71
N SER A 118 15.37 5.71 8.62
CA SER A 118 15.87 4.98 7.45
C SER A 118 15.44 3.53 7.51
N PHE A 119 14.94 3.01 6.40
CA PHE A 119 14.50 1.64 6.20
C PHE A 119 15.19 1.04 4.98
N MET A 120 15.26 -0.29 4.95
CA MET A 120 15.45 -1.05 3.71
C MET A 120 14.11 -1.67 3.32
N ARG A 121 13.62 -1.35 2.12
CA ARG A 121 12.34 -1.84 1.58
C ARG A 121 12.59 -2.92 0.54
N TYR A 122 11.83 -4.00 0.64
CA TYR A 122 11.92 -5.18 -0.21
C TYR A 122 10.61 -5.37 -0.97
N GLY A 123 10.69 -5.38 -2.31
CA GLY A 123 9.59 -5.80 -3.17
C GLY A 123 9.68 -7.31 -3.40
N CYS A 124 8.58 -8.02 -3.16
CA CYS A 124 8.55 -9.48 -3.15
C CYS A 124 7.41 -10.03 -4.01
N SER A 125 7.62 -11.21 -4.60
CA SER A 125 6.57 -12.04 -5.20
C SER A 125 6.13 -13.13 -4.21
N ILE A 126 4.85 -13.49 -4.21
CA ILE A 126 4.30 -14.54 -3.35
C ILE A 126 4.43 -15.92 -4.02
N ASP A 127 4.82 -16.93 -3.25
CA ASP A 127 4.74 -18.33 -3.68
C ASP A 127 3.30 -18.84 -3.62
N GLN A 128 2.74 -19.08 -4.82
CA GLN A 128 1.36 -19.50 -5.01
C GLN A 128 1.15 -21.02 -4.86
N THR A 129 2.23 -21.79 -4.70
CA THR A 129 2.18 -23.24 -4.59
C THR A 129 1.90 -23.72 -3.17
N THR A 130 2.05 -22.82 -2.19
CA THR A 130 1.82 -23.11 -0.77
C THR A 130 0.34 -23.27 -0.43
N GLY A 131 0.00 -24.18 0.49
CA GLY A 131 -1.39 -24.38 0.94
C GLY A 131 -2.01 -23.14 1.60
N SER A 132 -1.18 -22.26 2.18
CA SER A 132 -1.60 -21.00 2.78
C SER A 132 -1.88 -19.89 1.77
N TYR A 133 -1.48 -20.05 0.50
CA TYR A 133 -1.70 -19.05 -0.54
C TYR A 133 -3.18 -18.71 -0.73
N ASN A 134 -4.06 -19.71 -0.69
CA ASN A 134 -5.50 -19.47 -0.86
C ASN A 134 -6.05 -18.55 0.25
N ALA A 135 -5.64 -18.78 1.50
CA ALA A 135 -6.03 -17.95 2.63
C ALA A 135 -5.48 -16.52 2.50
N TYR A 136 -4.22 -16.38 2.07
CA TYR A 136 -3.61 -15.08 1.78
C TYR A 136 -4.38 -14.34 0.67
N GLN A 137 -4.74 -15.02 -0.43
CA GLN A 137 -5.47 -14.42 -1.53
C GLN A 137 -6.86 -13.92 -1.09
N GLN A 138 -7.61 -14.71 -0.32
CA GLN A 138 -8.89 -14.27 0.22
C GLN A 138 -8.74 -13.09 1.18
N PHE A 139 -7.67 -13.07 1.98
CA PHE A 139 -7.36 -11.95 2.85
C PHE A 139 -7.05 -10.66 2.08
N VAL A 140 -6.22 -10.73 1.03
CA VAL A 140 -5.93 -9.59 0.15
C VAL A 140 -7.23 -9.07 -0.47
N ARG A 141 -8.03 -9.96 -1.05
CA ARG A 141 -9.29 -9.61 -1.69
C ARG A 141 -10.28 -8.95 -0.73
N PHE A 142 -10.34 -9.44 0.51
CA PHE A 142 -11.13 -8.80 1.55
C PHE A 142 -10.66 -7.36 1.81
N LEU A 143 -9.36 -7.12 1.90
CA LEU A 143 -8.82 -5.77 2.09
C LEU A 143 -9.12 -4.83 0.93
N GLU A 144 -9.04 -5.33 -0.30
CA GLU A 144 -9.42 -4.57 -1.50
C GLU A 144 -10.89 -4.16 -1.42
N LEU A 145 -11.80 -5.12 -1.24
CA LEU A 145 -13.25 -4.86 -1.12
C LEU A 145 -13.57 -3.94 0.05
N TYR A 146 -12.94 -4.16 1.21
CA TYR A 146 -13.10 -3.29 2.37
C TYR A 146 -12.63 -1.86 2.06
N SER A 147 -11.53 -1.68 1.34
CA SER A 147 -11.05 -0.36 0.98
C SER A 147 -12.00 0.39 0.04
N GLU A 148 -12.64 -0.33 -0.89
CA GLU A 148 -13.64 0.24 -1.80
C GLU A 148 -14.89 0.68 -1.02
N HIS A 149 -15.42 -0.20 -0.18
CA HIS A 149 -16.70 -0.01 0.51
C HIS A 149 -16.60 0.69 1.86
N SER A 150 -15.40 0.88 2.42
CA SER A 150 -15.24 1.54 3.72
C SER A 150 -15.67 3.00 3.67
N HIS A 151 -16.42 3.41 4.68
CA HIS A 151 -16.81 4.79 4.92
C HIS A 151 -15.95 5.39 6.03
N LYS A 152 -15.60 6.67 5.92
CA LYS A 152 -15.01 7.39 7.05
C LYS A 152 -16.12 7.66 8.06
N ASP A 153 -16.00 7.08 9.25
CA ASP A 153 -16.77 7.55 10.39
C ASP A 153 -16.16 8.88 10.86
N LEU A 154 -16.97 9.93 10.81
CA LEU A 154 -16.59 11.27 11.28
C LEU A 154 -17.06 11.52 12.72
N GLY A 155 -17.76 10.56 13.32
CA GLY A 155 -18.47 10.70 14.59
C GLY A 155 -19.66 11.64 14.45
N ASP A 156 -20.84 11.20 14.90
CA ASP A 156 -21.93 12.13 15.16
C ASP A 156 -21.54 13.00 16.37
N VAL A 157 -20.90 14.15 16.12
CA VAL A 157 -20.79 15.20 17.12
C VAL A 157 -22.16 15.87 17.22
N THR A 158 -23.06 15.28 18.00
CA THR A 158 -24.26 15.97 18.46
C THR A 158 -23.82 17.10 19.40
N VAL A 159 -23.62 18.29 18.83
CA VAL A 159 -23.43 19.51 19.61
C VAL A 159 -24.79 19.87 20.21
N PHE A 160 -24.98 19.59 21.50
CA PHE A 160 -26.08 20.15 22.27
C PHE A 160 -25.76 21.63 22.53
N TYR A 161 -26.52 22.54 21.92
CA TYR A 161 -26.56 23.92 22.38
C TYR A 161 -27.47 23.97 23.61
N LEU A 162 -26.91 24.37 24.76
CA LEU A 162 -27.65 24.80 25.94
C LEU A 162 -27.89 26.30 25.89
#